data_AF-A0A4R3U204-F1
#
_entry.id   AF-A0A4R3U204-F1
#
_cell.length_a   1.000
_cell.length_b   1.000
_cell.length_c   1.000
_cell.angle_alpha   90.00
_cell.angle_beta   90.00
_cell.angle_gamma   90.00
#
_symmetry.space_group_name_H-M   'P 1'
#
loop_
_entity.id
_entity.type
_entity.pdbx_description
1 polymer ?
#
loop_
_entity_poly.entity_id
_entity_poly.type
_entity_poly.pdbx_seq_one_letter_code
_entity_poly.pdbx_strand_id
1 'polypeptide(L)'
;MLTRRHLLATAVAAPAILRFGTGTAHAATTLKISHQFPGGTIDKGDFRDRLCRMFAAEVSKRSNGDIAAEIYPNSSLIKTNAQFSAMRKGALDISLYPMPYAGGEVPETNIGMSLLYSYVMSYLHISQSVAESIVAMHLPRWELLFAILVMVVVLGFFLPPVSIILMTAPIILPPLRAANFDIIWFGVVMTIVMEMGLIHPPVGLNIFVIRNVAPDIPLREVIWGTLPFVLLMMLAVLLLCLVPGISTWLPDLVMGPDGSR
;
A
#
# COMPACT_ATOMS: atom_id res chain seq x y z
N MET A 1 11.58 -21.24 -84.06
CA MET A 1 11.88 -21.89 -82.76
C MET A 1 11.96 -20.81 -81.70
N LEU A 2 10.86 -20.56 -80.97
CA LEU A 2 10.82 -19.61 -79.84
C LEU A 2 11.07 -20.38 -78.54
N THR A 3 12.18 -20.05 -77.87
CA THR A 3 12.63 -20.73 -76.65
C THR A 3 11.91 -20.19 -75.41
N ARG A 4 11.51 -21.08 -74.50
CA ARG A 4 10.77 -20.87 -73.22
C ARG A 4 11.18 -19.68 -72.34
N ARG A 5 12.35 -19.05 -72.57
CA ARG A 5 12.85 -17.93 -71.76
C ARG A 5 12.20 -16.57 -72.08
N HIS A 6 11.62 -16.36 -73.26
CA HIS A 6 10.99 -15.07 -73.59
C HIS A 6 9.54 -14.94 -73.10
N LEU A 7 8.88 -16.05 -72.78
CA LEU A 7 7.53 -16.05 -72.16
C LEU A 7 7.56 -15.73 -70.66
N LEU A 8 8.70 -15.94 -69.99
CA LEU A 8 8.85 -15.61 -68.56
C LEU A 8 9.22 -14.14 -68.31
N ALA A 9 9.77 -13.44 -69.30
CA ALA A 9 10.18 -12.04 -69.17
C ALA A 9 9.01 -11.05 -69.34
N THR A 10 7.92 -11.43 -70.00
CA THR A 10 6.71 -10.60 -70.14
C THR A 10 5.72 -10.76 -68.98
N ALA A 11 5.98 -11.68 -68.03
CA ALA A 11 5.16 -11.86 -66.84
C ALA A 11 5.47 -10.84 -65.72
N VAL A 12 6.48 -9.97 -65.90
CA VAL A 12 6.93 -9.00 -64.89
C VAL A 12 6.47 -7.56 -65.17
N ALA A 13 5.76 -7.28 -66.26
CA ALA A 13 5.32 -5.92 -66.59
C ALA A 13 3.79 -5.79 -66.70
N ALA A 14 3.17 -5.47 -65.54
CA ALA A 14 1.83 -4.87 -65.34
C ALA A 14 0.59 -5.72 -65.74
N PRO A 15 -0.42 -5.74 -64.83
CA PRO A 15 -1.35 -4.63 -64.85
C PRO A 15 -1.35 -3.86 -63.52
N ALA A 16 -0.91 -2.60 -63.59
CA ALA A 16 -1.46 -1.55 -62.76
C ALA A 16 -2.90 -1.29 -63.23
N ILE A 17 -3.82 -2.18 -62.88
CA ILE A 17 -5.26 -1.94 -63.01
C ILE A 17 -5.75 -1.47 -61.64
N LEU A 18 -6.01 -0.17 -61.56
CA LEU A 18 -7.03 0.49 -60.74
C LEU A 18 -7.34 -0.16 -59.38
N ARG A 19 -6.63 0.28 -58.33
CA ARG A 19 -7.19 0.30 -56.97
C ARG A 19 -7.63 1.73 -56.63
N PHE A 20 -8.72 2.16 -57.25
CA PHE A 20 -9.55 3.22 -56.68
C PHE A 20 -10.65 2.53 -55.86
N GLY A 21 -10.55 2.60 -54.53
CA GLY A 21 -11.66 2.25 -53.64
C GLY A 21 -11.32 1.26 -52.52
N THR A 22 -11.72 1.69 -51.32
CA THR A 22 -11.86 0.96 -50.04
C THR A 22 -10.62 0.90 -49.14
N GLY A 23 -10.84 1.23 -47.87
CA GLY A 23 -9.88 1.80 -46.92
C GLY A 23 -8.67 0.93 -46.59
N THR A 24 -7.66 1.58 -46.03
CA THR A 24 -6.53 0.93 -45.38
C THR A 24 -7.06 0.05 -44.24
N ALA A 25 -7.15 -1.26 -44.45
CA ALA A 25 -7.36 -2.21 -43.37
C ALA A 25 -6.14 -2.13 -42.44
N HIS A 26 -6.27 -1.44 -41.31
CA HIS A 26 -5.33 -1.57 -40.21
C HIS A 26 -5.49 -2.98 -39.63
N ALA A 27 -4.38 -3.71 -39.47
CA ALA A 27 -4.41 -5.00 -38.80
C ALA A 27 -4.86 -4.80 -37.34
N ALA A 28 -5.77 -5.65 -36.86
CA ALA A 28 -6.28 -5.57 -35.50
C ALA A 28 -5.13 -5.61 -34.49
N THR A 29 -5.10 -4.63 -33.58
CA THR A 29 -4.07 -4.56 -32.54
C THR A 29 -4.37 -5.64 -31.51
N THR A 30 -3.44 -6.58 -31.32
CA THR A 30 -3.62 -7.69 -30.36
C THR A 30 -2.87 -7.41 -29.07
N LEU A 31 -3.61 -7.17 -27.99
CA LEU A 31 -3.10 -6.96 -26.64
C LEU A 31 -2.80 -8.28 -25.96
N LYS A 32 -1.64 -8.40 -25.32
CA LYS A 32 -1.27 -9.56 -24.52
C LYS A 32 -1.67 -9.33 -23.07
N ILE A 33 -2.58 -10.16 -22.57
CA ILE A 33 -3.00 -10.16 -21.17
C ILE A 33 -2.40 -11.38 -20.48
N SER A 34 -1.56 -11.20 -19.46
CA SER A 34 -0.97 -12.33 -18.72
C SER A 34 -1.30 -12.26 -17.23
N HIS A 35 -1.61 -13.41 -16.62
CA HIS A 35 -1.87 -13.52 -15.19
C HIS A 35 -1.51 -14.90 -14.65
N GLN A 36 -1.38 -15.01 -13.34
CA GLN A 36 -0.96 -16.25 -12.67
C GLN A 36 -2.08 -17.27 -12.42
N PHE A 37 -3.34 -16.83 -12.50
CA PHE A 37 -4.48 -17.65 -12.08
C PHE A 37 -4.81 -18.78 -13.06
N PRO A 38 -5.45 -19.87 -12.58
CA PRO A 38 -5.91 -20.97 -13.41
C PRO A 38 -6.78 -20.52 -14.58
N GLY A 39 -6.43 -20.98 -15.78
CA GLY A 39 -7.21 -20.71 -16.99
C GLY A 39 -8.54 -21.46 -17.01
N GLY A 40 -9.57 -20.82 -17.56
CA GLY A 40 -10.88 -21.39 -17.79
C GLY A 40 -11.52 -20.89 -19.08
N THR A 41 -12.84 -20.83 -19.09
CA THR A 41 -13.64 -20.18 -20.14
C THR A 41 -14.24 -18.90 -19.58
N ILE A 42 -14.96 -18.12 -20.39
CA ILE A 42 -15.61 -16.88 -19.92
C ILE A 42 -16.67 -17.14 -18.83
N ASP A 43 -17.35 -18.30 -18.88
CA ASP A 43 -18.44 -18.65 -17.96
C ASP A 43 -18.01 -19.57 -16.81
N LYS A 44 -16.93 -20.34 -16.97
CA LYS A 44 -16.50 -21.38 -16.02
C LYS A 44 -15.00 -21.30 -15.73
N GLY A 45 -14.61 -21.50 -14.47
CA GLY A 45 -13.21 -21.47 -14.04
C GLY A 45 -12.95 -20.41 -12.96
N ASP A 46 -11.68 -20.05 -12.76
CA ASP A 46 -11.26 -19.02 -11.80
C ASP A 46 -11.89 -17.66 -12.16
N PHE A 47 -12.47 -16.99 -11.17
CA PHE A 47 -13.12 -15.69 -11.35
C PHE A 47 -12.19 -14.64 -11.98
N ARG A 48 -10.89 -14.66 -11.64
CA ARG A 48 -9.91 -13.67 -12.08
C ARG A 48 -9.54 -13.85 -13.56
N ASP A 49 -9.40 -15.09 -14.02
CA ASP A 49 -9.24 -15.41 -15.44
C ASP A 49 -10.51 -15.04 -16.23
N ARG A 50 -11.69 -15.34 -15.67
CA ARG A 50 -12.98 -14.95 -16.27
C ARG A 50 -13.09 -13.44 -16.46
N LEU A 51 -12.70 -12.64 -15.49
CA LEU A 51 -12.68 -11.18 -15.63
C LEU A 51 -11.80 -10.73 -16.80
N CYS A 52 -10.62 -11.32 -16.97
CA CYS A 52 -9.74 -11.01 -18.11
C CYS A 52 -10.40 -11.36 -19.45
N ARG A 53 -11.10 -12.50 -19.51
CA ARG A 53 -11.84 -12.95 -20.71
C ARG A 53 -13.03 -12.07 -21.03
N MET A 54 -13.79 -11.66 -20.01
CA MET A 54 -14.91 -10.72 -20.17
C MET A 54 -14.41 -9.36 -20.66
N PHE A 55 -13.30 -8.87 -20.09
CA PHE A 55 -12.66 -7.64 -20.54
C PHE A 55 -12.22 -7.75 -22.01
N ALA A 56 -11.53 -8.84 -22.40
CA ALA A 56 -11.12 -9.08 -23.78
C ALA A 56 -12.30 -9.10 -24.77
N ALA A 57 -13.38 -9.80 -24.41
CA ALA A 57 -14.59 -9.87 -25.22
C ALA A 57 -15.26 -8.49 -25.38
N GLU A 58 -15.34 -7.72 -24.29
CA GLU A 58 -15.96 -6.39 -24.31
C GLU A 58 -15.12 -5.37 -25.09
N VAL A 59 -13.78 -5.42 -24.96
CA VAL A 59 -12.87 -4.57 -25.76
C VAL A 59 -13.00 -4.87 -27.25
N SER A 60 -13.04 -6.14 -27.63
CA SER A 60 -13.22 -6.54 -29.03
C SER A 60 -14.57 -6.09 -29.58
N LYS A 61 -15.63 -6.26 -28.80
CA LYS A 61 -16.98 -5.82 -29.16
C LYS A 61 -17.07 -4.29 -29.33
N ARG A 62 -16.50 -3.52 -28.41
CA ARG A 62 -16.55 -2.04 -28.45
C ARG A 62 -15.65 -1.42 -29.52
N SER A 63 -14.57 -2.11 -29.89
CA SER A 63 -13.66 -1.67 -30.94
C SER A 63 -14.07 -2.15 -32.34
N ASN A 64 -15.24 -2.79 -32.49
CA ASN A 64 -15.65 -3.44 -33.75
C ASN A 64 -14.58 -4.39 -34.32
N GLY A 65 -13.79 -5.02 -33.45
CA GLY A 65 -12.71 -5.93 -33.84
C GLY A 65 -11.36 -5.28 -34.10
N ASP A 66 -11.23 -3.95 -34.01
CA ASP A 66 -9.94 -3.25 -34.22
C ASP A 66 -8.93 -3.55 -33.10
N ILE A 67 -9.42 -3.91 -31.90
CA ILE A 67 -8.59 -4.32 -30.77
C ILE A 67 -9.02 -5.72 -30.32
N ALA A 68 -8.08 -6.67 -30.40
CA ALA A 68 -8.24 -8.01 -29.85
C ALA A 68 -7.35 -8.17 -28.62
N ALA A 69 -7.66 -9.12 -27.74
CA ALA A 69 -6.83 -9.44 -26.59
C ALA A 69 -6.62 -10.95 -26.48
N GLU A 70 -5.37 -11.37 -26.36
CA GLU A 70 -4.96 -12.74 -26.16
C GLU A 70 -4.59 -12.96 -24.69
N ILE A 71 -5.14 -14.01 -24.08
CA ILE A 71 -5.05 -14.24 -22.64
C ILE A 71 -4.14 -15.43 -22.37
N TYR A 72 -3.12 -15.18 -21.54
CA TYR A 72 -2.07 -16.10 -21.15
C TYR A 72 -2.18 -16.41 -19.64
N PRO A 73 -3.03 -17.38 -19.25
CA PRO A 73 -3.25 -17.76 -17.86
C PRO A 73 -2.08 -18.59 -17.30
N ASN A 74 -2.12 -18.91 -16.00
CA ASN A 74 -1.10 -19.73 -15.33
C ASN A 74 0.34 -19.22 -15.47
N SER A 75 0.53 -17.91 -15.71
CA SER A 75 1.85 -17.34 -16.02
C SER A 75 2.52 -17.99 -17.24
N SER A 76 1.74 -18.42 -18.24
CA SER A 76 2.25 -19.14 -19.41
C SER A 76 3.14 -18.28 -20.31
N LEU A 77 2.90 -16.97 -20.35
CA LEU A 77 3.72 -16.01 -21.10
C LEU A 77 4.84 -15.43 -20.24
N ILE A 78 4.49 -14.78 -19.12
CA ILE A 78 5.45 -14.12 -18.22
C ILE A 78 5.24 -14.66 -16.80
N LYS A 79 6.35 -15.02 -16.13
CA LYS A 79 6.34 -15.42 -14.71
C LYS A 79 5.79 -14.29 -13.85
N THR A 80 4.99 -14.65 -12.84
CA THR A 80 4.27 -13.72 -11.96
C THR A 80 5.11 -12.52 -11.54
N ASN A 81 6.26 -12.73 -10.88
CA ASN A 81 7.08 -11.65 -10.34
C ASN A 81 7.67 -10.71 -11.39
N ALA A 82 7.72 -11.12 -12.66
CA ALA A 82 8.25 -10.32 -13.77
C ALA A 82 7.15 -9.60 -14.57
N GLN A 83 5.86 -9.82 -14.29
CA GLN A 83 4.75 -9.24 -15.06
C GLN A 83 4.75 -7.71 -14.98
N PHE A 84 5.05 -7.14 -13.80
CA PHE A 84 5.13 -5.68 -13.63
C PHE A 84 6.28 -5.06 -14.45
N SER A 85 7.51 -5.58 -14.33
CA SER A 85 8.62 -5.15 -15.19
C SER A 85 8.32 -5.33 -16.67
N ALA A 86 7.62 -6.41 -17.07
CA ALA A 86 7.30 -6.68 -18.47
C ALA A 86 6.34 -5.63 -19.03
N MET A 87 5.35 -5.19 -18.24
CA MET A 87 4.47 -4.08 -18.62
C MET A 87 5.23 -2.77 -18.79
N ARG A 88 6.10 -2.43 -17.82
CA ARG A 88 6.92 -1.20 -17.90
C ARG A 88 7.85 -1.17 -19.11
N LYS A 89 8.29 -2.34 -19.58
CA LYS A 89 9.18 -2.49 -20.75
C LYS A 89 8.42 -2.68 -22.08
N GLY A 90 7.08 -2.68 -22.07
CA GLY A 90 6.26 -2.91 -23.26
C GLY A 90 6.28 -4.36 -23.79
N ALA A 91 6.79 -5.32 -23.01
CA ALA A 91 6.77 -6.74 -23.38
C ALA A 91 5.43 -7.42 -23.07
N LEU A 92 4.63 -6.82 -22.21
CA LEU A 92 3.29 -7.23 -21.81
C LEU A 92 2.36 -6.01 -21.84
N ASP A 93 1.17 -6.12 -22.40
CA ASP A 93 0.27 -4.96 -22.49
C ASP A 93 -0.56 -4.80 -21.21
N ILE A 94 -1.10 -5.90 -20.69
CA ILE A 94 -2.00 -5.90 -19.53
C ILE A 94 -1.70 -7.10 -18.63
N SER A 95 -1.87 -6.92 -17.32
CA SER A 95 -1.79 -8.02 -16.38
C SER A 95 -2.82 -7.89 -15.26
N LEU A 96 -3.44 -9.01 -14.89
CA LEU A 96 -4.20 -9.10 -13.64
C LEU A 96 -3.27 -9.65 -12.57
N TYR A 97 -2.75 -8.73 -11.76
CA TYR A 97 -1.61 -8.98 -10.90
C TYR A 97 -1.81 -8.35 -9.52
N PRO A 98 -1.54 -9.08 -8.42
CA PRO A 98 -1.56 -8.48 -7.08
C PRO A 98 -0.49 -7.40 -6.96
N MET A 99 -0.90 -6.14 -6.71
CA MET A 99 0.05 -5.03 -6.54
C MET A 99 1.17 -5.25 -5.52
N PRO A 100 0.99 -5.99 -4.39
CA PRO A 100 2.08 -6.24 -3.45
C PRO A 100 3.29 -6.93 -4.08
N TYR A 101 3.12 -7.67 -5.17
CA TYR A 101 4.23 -8.35 -5.83
C TYR A 101 5.15 -7.36 -6.56
N ALA A 102 4.64 -6.17 -6.93
CA ALA A 102 5.46 -5.10 -7.50
C ALA A 102 6.29 -4.38 -6.43
N GLY A 103 6.09 -4.69 -5.15
CA GLY A 103 6.77 -4.05 -4.02
C GLY A 103 8.29 -4.16 -4.05
N GLY A 104 8.85 -5.14 -4.77
CA GLY A 104 10.30 -5.24 -4.99
C GLY A 104 10.84 -4.29 -6.06
N GLU A 105 10.00 -3.79 -6.96
CA GLU A 105 10.37 -2.85 -8.05
C GLU A 105 9.87 -1.42 -7.80
N VAL A 106 8.73 -1.27 -7.11
CA VAL A 106 8.05 0.01 -6.83
C VAL A 106 7.69 0.05 -5.35
N PRO A 107 8.57 0.60 -4.49
CA PRO A 107 8.37 0.64 -3.05
C PRO A 107 7.07 1.32 -2.60
N GLU A 108 6.56 2.25 -3.40
CA GLU A 108 5.32 3.00 -3.15
C GLU A 108 4.09 2.09 -3.08
N THR A 109 4.11 0.95 -3.77
CA THR A 109 3.00 -0.02 -3.72
C THR A 109 2.88 -0.67 -2.34
N ASN A 110 3.99 -0.91 -1.65
CA ASN A 110 3.98 -1.41 -0.28
C ASN A 110 3.34 -0.40 0.68
N ILE A 111 3.68 0.89 0.52
CA ILE A 111 3.13 1.97 1.35
C ILE A 111 1.62 2.08 1.15
N GLY A 112 1.14 2.07 -0.09
CA GLY A 112 -0.29 2.12 -0.40
C GLY A 112 -1.08 0.94 0.22
N MET A 113 -0.50 -0.26 0.23
CA MET A 113 -1.13 -1.43 0.84
C MET A 113 -1.18 -1.34 2.38
N SER A 114 -0.15 -0.77 3.03
CA SER A 114 -0.17 -0.49 4.47
C SER A 114 -1.26 0.53 4.85
N LEU A 115 -1.49 1.53 4.01
CA LEU A 115 -2.58 2.49 4.21
C LEU A 115 -3.96 1.83 4.07
N LEU A 116 -4.13 0.95 3.07
CA LEU A 116 -5.37 0.18 2.92
C LEU A 116 -5.63 -0.72 4.13
N TYR A 117 -4.60 -1.40 4.64
CA TYR A 117 -4.71 -2.19 5.88
C TYR A 117 -5.15 -1.33 7.07
N SER A 118 -4.54 -0.15 7.24
CA SER A 118 -4.91 0.80 8.29
C SER A 118 -6.36 1.26 8.17
N TYR A 119 -6.83 1.48 6.94
CA TYR A 119 -8.23 1.82 6.66
C TYR A 119 -9.19 0.68 7.01
N VAL A 120 -8.87 -0.56 6.64
CA VAL A 120 -9.70 -1.73 7.00
C VAL A 120 -9.77 -1.91 8.52
N MET A 121 -8.65 -1.77 9.22
CA MET A 121 -8.61 -1.83 10.69
C MET A 121 -9.46 -0.74 11.34
N SER A 122 -9.44 0.49 10.77
CA SER A 122 -10.35 1.56 11.16
C SER A 122 -11.81 1.19 10.98
N TYR A 123 -12.13 0.62 9.81
CA TYR A 123 -13.50 0.28 9.44
C TYR A 123 -14.06 -0.84 10.31
N LEU A 124 -13.20 -1.77 10.75
CA LEU A 124 -13.55 -2.84 11.68
C LEU A 124 -13.61 -2.38 13.15
N HIS A 125 -13.35 -1.10 13.44
CA HIS A 125 -13.39 -0.53 14.79
C HIS A 125 -12.45 -1.19 15.82
N ILE A 126 -11.38 -1.86 15.38
CA ILE A 126 -10.51 -2.64 16.27
C ILE A 126 -9.85 -1.76 17.34
N SER A 127 -9.28 -0.62 16.94
CA SER A 127 -8.63 0.32 17.86
C SER A 127 -9.62 0.88 18.90
N GLN A 128 -10.85 1.17 18.46
CA GLN A 128 -11.91 1.69 19.31
C GLN A 128 -12.37 0.63 20.32
N SER A 129 -12.63 -0.60 19.89
CA SER A 129 -13.07 -1.69 20.78
C SER A 129 -12.04 -2.01 21.87
N VAL A 130 -10.74 -1.95 21.55
CA VAL A 130 -9.69 -2.13 22.57
C VAL A 130 -9.71 -0.97 23.56
N ALA A 131 -9.80 0.28 23.09
CA ALA A 131 -9.88 1.44 23.98
C ALA A 131 -11.13 1.38 24.89
N GLU A 132 -12.29 1.04 24.33
CA GLU A 132 -13.54 0.85 25.09
C GLU A 132 -13.39 -0.23 26.16
N SER A 133 -12.74 -1.35 25.84
CA SER A 133 -12.49 -2.41 26.82
C SER A 133 -11.65 -1.94 28.01
N ILE A 134 -10.65 -1.09 27.76
CA ILE A 134 -9.79 -0.55 28.82
C ILE A 134 -10.56 0.42 29.71
N VAL A 135 -11.37 1.29 29.11
CA VAL A 135 -12.21 2.24 29.84
C VAL A 135 -13.26 1.49 30.67
N ALA A 136 -13.83 0.41 30.15
CA ALA A 136 -14.81 -0.43 30.85
C ALA A 136 -14.25 -1.14 32.10
N MET A 137 -12.93 -1.28 32.22
CA MET A 137 -12.30 -1.84 33.42
C MET A 137 -12.31 -0.88 34.61
N HIS A 138 -12.66 0.40 34.43
CA HIS A 138 -12.73 1.42 35.49
C HIS A 138 -11.46 1.49 36.35
N LEU A 139 -10.30 1.41 35.69
CA LEU A 139 -8.99 1.36 36.35
C LEU A 139 -8.67 2.66 37.10
N PRO A 140 -7.90 2.59 38.20
CA PRO A 140 -7.39 3.76 38.88
C PRO A 140 -6.41 4.54 37.99
N ARG A 141 -6.21 5.82 38.30
CA ARG A 141 -5.49 6.81 37.49
C ARG A 141 -4.21 6.29 36.81
N TRP A 142 -3.28 5.71 37.56
CA TRP A 142 -1.99 5.26 37.02
C TRP A 142 -2.08 3.95 36.22
N GLU A 143 -2.98 3.04 36.61
CA GLU A 143 -3.23 1.80 35.87
C GLU A 143 -3.93 2.07 34.54
N LEU A 144 -4.88 3.01 34.51
CA LEU A 144 -5.53 3.48 33.30
C LEU A 144 -4.50 4.05 32.32
N LEU A 145 -3.61 4.94 32.80
CA LEU A 145 -2.54 5.50 31.97
C LEU A 145 -1.63 4.40 31.42
N PHE A 146 -1.17 3.49 32.29
CA PHE A 146 -0.30 2.39 31.86
C PHE A 146 -0.98 1.50 30.81
N ALA A 147 -2.25 1.14 31.02
CA ALA A 147 -3.03 0.34 30.07
C ALA A 147 -3.17 1.06 28.71
N ILE A 148 -3.46 2.36 28.71
CA ILE A 148 -3.54 3.17 27.48
C ILE A 148 -2.18 3.22 26.78
N LEU A 149 -1.09 3.44 27.51
CA LEU A 149 0.27 3.48 26.93
C LEU A 149 0.65 2.13 26.32
N VAL A 150 0.38 1.02 27.00
CA VAL A 150 0.60 -0.32 26.46
C VAL A 150 -0.27 -0.56 25.22
N MET A 151 -1.54 -0.17 25.26
CA MET A 151 -2.44 -0.27 24.10
C MET A 151 -1.89 0.48 22.89
N VAL A 152 -1.49 1.75 23.04
CA VAL A 152 -0.99 2.54 21.89
C VAL A 152 0.34 2.01 21.37
N VAL A 153 1.19 1.41 22.21
CA VAL A 153 2.40 0.71 21.76
C VAL A 153 2.04 -0.49 20.90
N VAL A 154 1.11 -1.34 21.37
CA VAL A 154 0.68 -2.53 20.64
C VAL A 154 0.00 -2.15 19.33
N LEU A 155 -0.89 -1.15 19.34
CA LEU A 155 -1.54 -0.63 18.13
C LEU A 155 -0.52 0.04 17.18
N GLY A 156 0.49 0.72 17.73
CA GLY A 156 1.56 1.40 17.01
C GLY A 156 2.44 0.46 16.18
N PHE A 157 2.44 -0.84 16.49
CA PHE A 157 3.06 -1.83 15.61
C PHE A 157 2.28 -1.98 14.30
N PHE A 158 0.96 -1.82 14.29
CA PHE A 158 0.16 -2.13 13.11
C PHE A 158 -0.35 -0.89 12.37
N LEU A 159 -0.45 0.24 13.07
CA LEU A 159 -1.16 1.42 12.59
C LEU A 159 -0.29 2.67 12.70
N PRO A 160 -0.39 3.60 11.74
CA PRO A 160 0.23 4.91 11.84
C PRO A 160 -0.29 5.70 13.06
N PRO A 161 0.55 6.54 13.68
CA PRO A 161 0.20 7.32 14.86
C PRO A 161 -1.09 8.11 14.69
N VAL A 162 -1.19 8.89 13.62
CA VAL A 162 -2.36 9.74 13.33
C VAL A 162 -3.66 8.94 13.33
N SER A 163 -3.65 7.73 12.76
CA SER A 163 -4.82 6.85 12.72
C SER A 163 -5.25 6.40 14.12
N ILE A 164 -4.30 6.01 14.96
CA ILE A 164 -4.58 5.61 16.34
C ILE A 164 -5.17 6.79 17.13
N ILE A 165 -4.51 7.96 17.09
CA ILE A 165 -4.96 9.15 17.82
C ILE A 165 -6.40 9.49 17.44
N LEU A 166 -6.70 9.63 16.15
CA LEU A 166 -8.01 10.04 15.69
C LEU A 166 -9.12 9.04 16.07
N MET A 167 -8.80 7.74 16.12
CA MET A 167 -9.76 6.70 16.49
C MET A 167 -9.96 6.58 17.99
N THR A 168 -8.89 6.64 18.78
CA THR A 168 -8.95 6.36 20.21
C THR A 168 -9.18 7.61 21.06
N ALA A 169 -8.77 8.79 20.61
CA ALA A 169 -8.88 10.04 21.37
C ALA A 169 -10.32 10.32 21.90
N PRO A 170 -11.40 10.18 21.10
CA PRO A 170 -12.75 10.42 21.59
C PRO A 170 -13.16 9.51 22.75
N ILE A 171 -12.55 8.32 22.84
CA ILE A 171 -12.86 7.29 23.83
C ILE A 171 -12.00 7.46 25.09
N ILE A 172 -10.70 7.73 24.93
CA ILE A 172 -9.74 7.80 26.04
C ILE A 172 -9.70 9.17 26.73
N LEU A 173 -10.02 10.27 26.03
CA LEU A 173 -9.93 11.61 26.60
C LEU A 173 -10.90 11.86 27.76
N PRO A 174 -12.19 11.46 27.69
CA PRO A 174 -13.12 11.66 28.81
C PRO A 174 -12.66 11.03 30.14
N PRO A 175 -12.25 9.74 30.21
CA PRO A 175 -11.79 9.14 31.46
C PRO A 175 -10.43 9.70 31.93
N LEU A 176 -9.55 10.13 31.01
CA LEU A 176 -8.30 10.81 31.40
C LEU A 176 -8.55 12.16 32.09
N ARG A 177 -9.50 12.94 31.57
CA ARG A 177 -9.94 14.19 32.21
C ARG A 177 -10.57 13.92 33.58
N ALA A 178 -11.44 12.90 33.68
CA ALA A 178 -12.04 12.51 34.95
C ALA A 178 -11.00 12.07 35.99
N ALA A 179 -9.90 11.46 35.54
CA ALA A 179 -8.76 11.10 36.38
C ALA A 179 -7.81 12.28 36.71
N ASN A 180 -8.13 13.51 36.27
CA ASN A 180 -7.35 14.72 36.45
C ASN A 180 -5.94 14.66 35.83
N PHE A 181 -5.83 14.07 34.64
CA PHE A 181 -4.63 14.20 33.81
C PHE A 181 -4.67 15.49 32.99
N ASP A 182 -3.53 16.17 32.93
CA ASP A 182 -3.27 17.22 31.95
C ASP A 182 -3.22 16.58 30.55
N ILE A 183 -4.06 17.11 29.65
CA ILE A 183 -4.25 16.57 28.30
C ILE A 183 -3.09 16.96 27.36
N ILE A 184 -2.43 18.08 27.62
CA ILE A 184 -1.24 18.51 26.88
C ILE A 184 -0.07 17.59 27.23
N TRP A 185 0.18 17.38 28.52
CA TRP A 185 1.18 16.42 29.01
C TRP A 185 0.92 15.03 28.43
N PHE A 186 -0.32 14.55 28.50
CA PHE A 186 -0.70 13.25 27.93
C PHE A 186 -0.45 13.20 26.42
N GLY A 187 -0.84 14.24 25.68
CA GLY A 187 -0.61 14.33 24.24
C GLY A 187 0.87 14.26 23.87
N VAL A 188 1.74 14.93 24.63
CA VAL A 188 3.20 14.88 24.42
C VAL A 188 3.73 13.47 24.69
N VAL A 189 3.40 12.87 25.84
CA VAL A 189 3.84 11.51 26.18
C VAL A 189 3.36 10.50 25.14
N MET A 190 2.10 10.57 24.77
CA MET A 190 1.48 9.69 23.79
C MET A 190 2.15 9.82 22.42
N THR A 191 2.44 11.04 21.97
CA THR A 191 3.17 11.29 20.72
C THR A 191 4.55 10.62 20.73
N ILE A 192 5.34 10.82 21.79
CA ILE A 192 6.67 10.21 21.88
C ILE A 192 6.59 8.68 21.86
N VAL A 193 5.65 8.10 22.62
CA VAL A 193 5.48 6.64 22.70
C VAL A 193 5.05 6.05 21.35
N MET A 194 4.23 6.75 20.58
CA MET A 194 3.78 6.29 19.27
C MET A 194 4.87 6.39 18.21
N GLU A 195 5.65 7.48 18.21
CA GLU A 195 6.82 7.60 17.32
C GLU A 195 7.88 6.54 17.61
N MET A 196 8.05 6.17 18.89
CA MET A 196 8.93 5.07 19.29
C MET A 196 8.50 3.73 18.66
N GLY A 197 7.20 3.48 18.53
CA GLY A 197 6.64 2.29 17.87
C GLY A 197 6.96 2.20 16.37
N LEU A 198 7.17 3.33 15.70
CA LEU A 198 7.50 3.38 14.27
C LEU A 198 8.98 3.09 13.97
N ILE A 199 9.87 3.20 14.96
CA ILE A 199 11.32 3.03 14.80
C ILE A 199 11.88 1.80 15.52
N HIS A 200 11.03 0.99 16.15
CA HIS A 200 11.39 -0.21 16.91
C HIS A 200 10.63 -1.47 16.41
N PRO A 201 11.25 -2.66 16.36
CA PRO A 201 10.57 -3.92 16.03
C PRO A 201 9.38 -4.23 16.98
N PRO A 202 8.32 -4.96 16.57
CA PRO A 202 8.26 -5.96 15.49
C PRO A 202 7.96 -5.42 14.09
N VAL A 203 7.34 -4.24 13.97
CA VAL A 203 6.96 -3.68 12.66
C VAL A 203 7.78 -2.48 12.28
N GLY A 204 8.09 -1.53 13.18
CA GLY A 204 8.98 -0.41 12.90
C GLY A 204 8.91 0.11 11.46
N LEU A 205 7.74 0.60 11.03
CA LEU A 205 7.45 0.92 9.63
C LEU A 205 8.57 1.76 8.99
N ASN A 206 9.14 2.70 9.76
CA ASN A 206 10.24 3.55 9.30
C ASN A 206 11.51 2.75 9.02
N ILE A 207 11.82 1.71 9.80
CA ILE A 207 12.95 0.79 9.57
C ILE A 207 12.78 0.05 8.23
N PHE A 208 11.57 -0.43 7.92
CA PHE A 208 11.31 -1.10 6.64
C PHE A 208 11.35 -0.15 5.45
N VAL A 209 10.87 1.08 5.62
CA VAL A 209 11.02 2.13 4.59
C VAL A 209 12.50 2.40 4.31
N ILE A 210 13.33 2.52 5.35
CA ILE A 210 14.79 2.70 5.18
C ILE A 210 15.42 1.50 4.47
N ARG A 211 15.05 0.27 4.82
CA ARG A 211 15.54 -0.94 4.13
C ARG A 211 15.17 -0.96 2.65
N ASN A 212 14.03 -0.38 2.27
CA ASN A 212 13.63 -0.26 0.86
C ASN A 212 14.42 0.81 0.10
N VAL A 213 14.78 1.92 0.77
CA VAL A 213 15.58 3.00 0.17
C VAL A 213 17.07 2.62 0.08
N ALA A 214 17.60 1.92 1.08
CA ALA A 214 18.98 1.45 1.15
C ALA A 214 19.03 -0.10 1.28
N PRO A 215 18.80 -0.84 0.17
CA PRO A 215 18.75 -2.31 0.18
C PRO A 215 20.10 -2.99 0.47
N ASP A 216 21.19 -2.24 0.41
CA ASP A 216 22.56 -2.62 0.72
C ASP A 216 22.84 -2.77 2.23
N ILE A 217 22.08 -2.11 3.10
CA ILE A 217 22.29 -2.15 4.56
C ILE A 217 21.39 -3.19 5.22
N PRO A 218 21.93 -4.25 5.85
CA PRO A 218 21.11 -5.33 6.40
C PRO A 218 20.15 -4.81 7.48
N LEU A 219 18.92 -5.32 7.50
CA LEU A 219 17.86 -4.90 8.42
C LEU A 219 18.31 -4.92 9.90
N ARG A 220 19.15 -5.90 10.25
CA ARG A 220 19.74 -6.01 11.59
C ARG A 220 20.52 -4.75 11.98
N GLU A 221 21.36 -4.21 11.09
CA GLU A 221 22.15 -3.01 11.39
C GLU A 221 21.24 -1.79 11.61
N VAL A 222 20.18 -1.66 10.82
CA VAL A 222 19.20 -0.58 10.98
C VAL A 222 18.50 -0.70 12.34
N ILE A 223 18.06 -1.91 12.72
CA ILE A 223 17.42 -2.16 14.03
C ILE A 223 18.35 -1.82 15.20
N TRP A 224 19.60 -2.29 15.15
CA TRP A 224 20.56 -1.99 16.22
C TRP A 224 20.95 -0.50 16.24
N GLY A 225 20.92 0.17 15.08
CA GLY A 225 21.15 1.60 14.95
C GLY A 225 20.03 2.47 15.54
N THR A 226 18.78 2.00 15.58
CA THR A 226 17.65 2.76 16.17
C THR A 226 17.53 2.58 17.68
N LEU A 227 18.09 1.51 18.27
CA LEU A 227 18.00 1.25 19.72
C LEU A 227 18.51 2.40 20.61
N PRO A 228 19.63 3.08 20.33
CA PRO A 228 20.05 4.24 21.11
C PRO A 228 19.00 5.35 21.13
N PHE A 229 18.31 5.59 20.01
CA PHE A 229 17.23 6.56 19.93
C PHE A 229 16.01 6.14 20.75
N VAL A 230 15.62 4.86 20.68
CA VAL A 230 14.53 4.31 21.50
C VAL A 230 14.82 4.48 22.99
N LEU A 231 16.06 4.24 23.42
CA LEU A 231 16.48 4.46 24.82
C LEU A 231 16.39 5.92 25.23
N LEU A 232 16.82 6.86 24.37
CA LEU A 232 16.68 8.29 24.63
C LEU A 232 15.21 8.73 24.72
N MET A 233 14.35 8.18 23.87
CA MET A 233 12.90 8.47 23.91
C MET A 233 12.25 7.91 25.17
N MET A 234 12.60 6.69 25.60
CA MET A 234 12.13 6.14 26.87
C MET A 234 12.59 7.00 28.06
N LEU A 235 13.83 7.48 28.04
CA LEU A 235 14.36 8.37 29.06
C LEU A 235 13.62 9.72 29.06
N ALA A 236 13.30 10.26 27.88
CA ALA A 236 12.48 11.46 27.75
C ALA A 236 11.07 11.27 28.33
N VAL A 237 10.41 10.14 28.07
CA VAL A 237 9.11 9.81 28.67
C VAL A 237 9.21 9.71 30.19
N LEU A 238 10.22 9.01 30.70
CA LEU A 238 10.44 8.90 32.15
C LEU A 238 10.64 10.28 32.79
N LEU A 239 11.43 11.14 32.13
CA LEU A 239 11.70 12.49 32.59
C LEU A 239 10.43 13.37 32.57
N LEU A 240 9.57 13.25 31.55
CA LEU A 240 8.27 13.92 31.50
C LEU A 240 7.30 13.41 32.57
N CYS A 241 7.39 12.13 32.96
CA CYS A 241 6.61 11.60 34.09
C CYS A 241 7.06 12.16 35.44
N LEU A 242 8.37 12.43 35.61
CA LEU A 242 8.93 13.00 36.85
C LEU A 242 8.75 14.52 36.92
N VAL A 243 8.83 15.21 35.77
CA VAL A 243 8.77 16.67 35.67
C VAL A 243 7.78 17.06 34.56
N PRO A 244 6.45 16.97 34.82
CA PRO A 244 5.43 17.26 33.80
C PRO A 244 5.46 18.72 33.33
N GLY A 245 6.02 19.63 34.12
CA GLY A 245 6.19 21.03 33.77
C GLY A 245 7.00 21.25 32.49
N ILE A 246 7.83 20.30 32.05
CA ILE A 246 8.60 20.44 30.80
C ILE A 246 7.68 20.45 29.58
N SER A 247 6.61 19.66 29.58
CA SER A 247 5.64 19.65 28.48
C SER A 247 4.63 20.79 28.57
N THR A 248 4.33 21.28 29.77
CA THR A 248 3.22 22.24 29.98
C THR A 248 3.71 23.67 30.09
N TRP A 249 4.99 23.92 30.43
CA TRP A 249 5.53 25.26 30.68
C TRP A 249 5.30 26.25 29.53
N LEU A 250 5.62 25.85 28.29
CA LEU A 250 5.44 26.72 27.13
C LEU A 250 3.94 26.97 26.83
N PRO A 251 3.07 25.93 26.78
CA PRO A 251 1.63 26.13 26.73
C PRO A 251 1.09 27.05 27.83
N ASP A 252 1.53 26.87 29.07
CA ASP A 252 1.08 27.68 30.20
C ASP A 252 1.50 29.15 30.06
N LEU A 253 2.69 29.40 29.50
CA LEU A 253 3.20 30.75 29.24
C LEU A 253 2.44 31.48 28.13
N VAL A 254 2.08 30.78 27.04
CA VAL A 254 1.48 31.41 25.85
C VAL A 254 -0.05 31.45 25.91
N MET A 255 -0.65 30.40 26.47
CA MET A 255 -2.10 30.17 26.45
C MET A 255 -2.72 30.22 27.87
N GLY A 256 -1.97 30.52 28.94
CA GLY A 256 -2.42 30.60 30.35
C GLY A 256 -2.37 29.28 31.14
N PRO A 257 -2.38 29.26 32.48
CA PRO A 257 -2.38 27.99 33.24
C PRO A 257 -3.68 27.20 33.06
N ASP A 258 -3.63 25.88 33.27
CA ASP A 258 -4.74 24.93 33.13
C ASP A 258 -6.09 25.33 33.77
N GLY A 259 -6.12 26.23 34.76
CA GLY A 259 -7.35 26.75 35.35
C GLY A 259 -8.21 27.63 34.42
N SER A 260 -7.73 27.99 33.23
CA SER A 260 -8.46 28.75 32.20
C SER A 260 -8.87 27.93 30.96
N ARG A 261 -8.80 26.59 31.01
CA ARG A 261 -9.04 25.69 29.86
C ARG A 261 -10.03 24.56 30.15
#